data_AF-A0A1H1HP46-F1
#
_entry.id   AF-A0A1H1HP46-F1
#
_cell.length_a   1.000
_cell.length_b   1.000
_cell.length_c   1.000
_cell.angle_alpha   90.00
_cell.angle_beta   90.00
_cell.angle_gamma   90.00
#
_symmetry.space_group_name_H-M   'P 1'
#
loop_
_entity.id
_entity.type
_entity.pdbx_description
1 polymer ?
#
loop_
_entity_poly.entity_id
_entity_poly.type
_entity_poly.pdbx_seq_one_letter_code
_entity_poly.pdbx_strand_id
1 'polypeptide(L)'
;MTALVAGQDPAGAAAVAARLGAAAAVVGPDGALTPLGAHPGEHDVLVYVLDACVPADTVDEVALGRLRTRLPTVLAATGADVYPDAEAVLAESARRLDAEVVSVQPDSGGGIEALRAALEHPASPSPARPAPAPSPPPGPALERADRSAYLRSTVARMRAALLAASADGFRRQEDEPAPDVRARLTEVVVGLERSLHEHLRGAYRGTFAGWPDPPEPAVPVLPRPAPPEAPAHRRRPEDLAVLILGASAGLGIGRAVAAPLEALGALRWLALPISLAVGLAAAVWLLRVRRRSTARADRRNWADAAAASFRQRVEFELAAALVAAEADAALRLARGPGTDREAGASNEYGP
;
A
#
# COMPACT_ATOMS: atom_id res chain seq x y z
N MET A 1 -6.64 -31.68 -0.91
CA MET A 1 -5.59 -31.27 0.03
C MET A 1 -5.95 -29.90 0.57
N THR A 2 -6.26 -29.81 1.85
CA THR A 2 -6.59 -28.55 2.53
C THR A 2 -5.33 -28.02 3.21
N ALA A 3 -4.94 -26.78 2.90
CA ALA A 3 -3.76 -26.16 3.46
C ALA A 3 -4.15 -25.15 4.56
N LEU A 4 -3.39 -25.17 5.65
CA LEU A 4 -3.33 -24.07 6.61
C LEU A 4 -2.06 -23.28 6.32
N VAL A 5 -2.18 -21.98 6.15
CA VAL A 5 -1.02 -21.08 6.05
C VAL A 5 -0.88 -20.38 7.39
N ALA A 6 0.26 -20.57 8.04
CA ALA A 6 0.52 -19.93 9.31
C ALA A 6 1.92 -19.35 9.34
N GLY A 7 2.10 -18.23 9.99
CA GLY A 7 3.42 -17.63 10.15
C GLY A 7 3.43 -16.69 11.33
N GLN A 8 4.63 -16.27 11.72
CA GLN A 8 4.75 -15.13 12.63
C GLN A 8 4.27 -13.86 11.95
N ASP A 9 4.46 -13.72 10.64
CA ASP A 9 3.91 -12.61 9.86
C ASP A 9 2.43 -12.85 9.48
N PRO A 10 1.46 -12.18 10.12
CA PRO A 10 0.05 -12.33 9.79
C PRO A 10 -0.26 -11.85 8.37
N ALA A 11 0.42 -10.82 7.88
CA ALA A 11 0.14 -10.22 6.57
C ALA A 11 0.63 -11.14 5.45
N GLY A 12 1.88 -11.61 5.53
CA GLY A 12 2.43 -12.60 4.63
C GLY A 12 1.64 -13.91 4.64
N ALA A 13 1.27 -14.42 5.81
CA ALA A 13 0.45 -15.62 5.94
C ALA A 13 -0.92 -15.45 5.29
N ALA A 14 -1.62 -14.34 5.54
CA ALA A 14 -2.92 -14.06 4.92
C ALA A 14 -2.82 -13.88 3.40
N ALA A 15 -1.79 -13.20 2.91
CA ALA A 15 -1.59 -12.95 1.49
C ALA A 15 -1.29 -14.25 0.71
N VAL A 16 -0.45 -15.13 1.28
CA VAL A 16 -0.17 -16.46 0.72
C VAL A 16 -1.44 -17.33 0.78
N ALA A 17 -2.17 -17.31 1.89
CA ALA A 17 -3.42 -18.05 2.04
C ALA A 17 -4.46 -17.64 0.98
N ALA A 18 -4.63 -16.34 0.74
CA ALA A 18 -5.55 -15.84 -0.28
C ALA A 18 -5.19 -16.33 -1.69
N ARG A 19 -3.89 -16.43 -2.02
CA ARG A 19 -3.43 -16.94 -3.32
C ARG A 19 -3.56 -18.46 -3.47
N LEU A 20 -3.54 -19.19 -2.36
CA LEU A 20 -3.75 -20.64 -2.34
C LEU A 20 -5.22 -21.04 -2.16
N GLY A 21 -6.12 -20.10 -1.84
CA GLY A 21 -7.49 -20.43 -1.41
C GLY A 21 -7.52 -21.21 -0.09
N ALA A 22 -6.55 -20.94 0.78
CA ALA A 22 -6.29 -21.66 2.02
C ALA A 22 -6.75 -20.89 3.27
N ALA A 23 -6.81 -21.57 4.41
CA ALA A 23 -7.03 -20.93 5.69
C ALA A 23 -5.75 -20.22 6.18
N ALA A 24 -5.89 -19.10 6.92
CA ALA A 24 -4.76 -18.35 7.47
C ALA A 24 -4.79 -18.31 9.00
N ALA A 25 -3.64 -18.48 9.64
CA ALA A 25 -3.45 -18.36 11.08
C ALA A 25 -2.16 -17.61 11.43
N VAL A 26 -2.11 -17.04 12.62
CA VAL A 26 -0.89 -16.52 13.24
C VAL A 26 -0.30 -17.57 14.15
N VAL A 27 1.01 -17.68 14.13
CA VAL A 27 1.77 -18.55 15.03
C VAL A 27 2.26 -17.74 16.21
N GLY A 28 1.75 -18.05 17.40
CA GLY A 28 2.25 -17.51 18.66
C GLY A 28 3.64 -18.03 19.01
N PRO A 29 4.31 -17.43 20.01
CA PRO A 29 5.69 -17.79 20.36
C PRO A 29 5.85 -19.21 20.93
N ASP A 30 4.76 -19.81 21.38
CA ASP A 30 4.64 -21.19 21.82
C ASP A 30 4.19 -22.14 20.69
N GLY A 31 4.09 -21.66 19.45
CA GLY A 31 3.53 -22.42 18.33
C GLY A 31 2.01 -22.58 18.39
N ALA A 32 1.30 -21.85 19.27
CA ALA A 32 -0.16 -21.82 19.25
C ALA A 32 -0.66 -21.14 17.97
N LEU A 33 -1.65 -21.75 17.33
CA LEU A 33 -2.25 -21.22 16.11
C LEU A 33 -3.47 -20.37 16.46
N THR A 34 -3.46 -19.10 16.05
CA THR A 34 -4.59 -18.18 16.20
C THR A 34 -5.19 -17.89 14.83
N PRO A 35 -6.46 -18.26 14.56
CA PRO A 35 -7.14 -18.01 13.29
C PRO A 35 -7.13 -16.53 12.90
N LEU A 36 -6.86 -16.23 11.62
CA LEU A 36 -7.03 -14.89 11.05
C LEU A 36 -8.42 -14.67 10.43
N GLY A 37 -9.28 -15.69 10.39
CA GLY A 37 -10.64 -15.63 9.84
C GLY A 37 -11.51 -16.82 10.29
N ALA A 38 -12.70 -16.98 9.69
CA ALA A 38 -13.57 -18.13 9.95
C ALA A 38 -12.94 -19.42 9.40
N HIS A 39 -12.90 -20.49 10.22
CA HIS A 39 -12.28 -21.76 9.85
C HIS A 39 -13.30 -22.92 9.81
N PRO A 40 -13.42 -23.64 8.69
CA PRO A 40 -14.07 -24.94 8.66
C PRO A 40 -13.03 -26.05 8.47
N GLY A 41 -12.76 -26.85 9.52
CA GLY A 41 -12.28 -28.23 9.35
C GLY A 41 -10.81 -28.54 9.65
N GLU A 42 -10.49 -29.83 9.50
CA GLU A 42 -9.13 -30.39 9.56
C GLU A 42 -8.30 -29.98 8.34
N HIS A 43 -6.97 -29.93 8.50
CA HIS A 43 -6.02 -29.54 7.46
C HIS A 43 -5.03 -30.67 7.17
N ASP A 44 -4.74 -30.89 5.89
CA ASP A 44 -3.86 -31.98 5.44
C ASP A 44 -2.37 -31.57 5.45
N VAL A 45 -2.09 -30.26 5.33
CA VAL A 45 -0.74 -29.70 5.19
C VAL A 45 -0.67 -28.30 5.79
N LEU A 46 0.50 -27.96 6.33
CA LEU A 46 0.81 -26.64 6.83
C LEU A 46 1.83 -25.94 5.90
N VAL A 47 1.56 -24.69 5.54
CA VAL A 47 2.55 -23.77 4.99
C VAL A 47 3.00 -22.86 6.12
N TYR A 48 4.26 -22.98 6.55
CA TYR A 48 4.85 -22.06 7.52
C TYR A 48 5.50 -20.88 6.79
N VAL A 49 4.98 -19.68 6.98
CA VAL A 49 5.44 -18.47 6.28
C VAL A 49 6.42 -17.69 7.15
N LEU A 50 7.64 -17.57 6.65
CA LEU A 50 8.72 -16.74 7.17
C LEU A 50 8.73 -15.37 6.50
N ASP A 51 9.36 -14.42 7.18
CA ASP A 51 9.71 -13.12 6.62
C ASP A 51 11.12 -13.17 6.03
N ALA A 52 11.28 -12.86 4.75
CA ALA A 52 12.60 -12.88 4.12
C ALA A 52 13.54 -11.77 4.63
N CYS A 53 13.05 -10.81 5.43
CA CYS A 53 13.89 -9.74 5.98
C CYS A 53 14.54 -10.06 7.33
N VAL A 54 14.10 -11.12 8.02
CA VAL A 54 14.64 -11.55 9.33
C VAL A 54 14.99 -13.03 9.27
N PRO A 55 16.20 -13.44 9.69
CA PRO A 55 16.52 -14.85 9.77
C PRO A 55 15.63 -15.50 10.83
N ALA A 56 15.20 -16.73 10.56
CA ALA A 56 14.43 -17.50 11.51
C ALA A 56 15.09 -17.49 12.90
N ASP A 57 14.29 -17.38 13.94
CA ASP A 57 14.77 -17.29 15.31
C ASP A 57 14.43 -18.55 16.13
N THR A 58 14.70 -18.50 17.44
CA THR A 58 14.36 -19.61 18.35
C THR A 58 12.86 -19.84 18.47
N VAL A 59 12.06 -18.81 18.23
CA VAL A 59 10.60 -18.90 18.26
C VAL A 59 10.12 -19.67 17.04
N ASP A 60 10.66 -19.38 15.85
CA ASP A 60 10.39 -20.14 14.63
C ASP A 60 10.79 -21.60 14.78
N GLU A 61 11.95 -21.89 15.36
CA GLU A 61 12.39 -23.27 15.62
C GLU A 61 11.39 -24.03 16.51
N VAL A 62 10.97 -23.43 17.63
CA VAL A 62 10.06 -24.05 18.59
C VAL A 62 8.67 -24.25 17.97
N ALA A 63 8.16 -23.23 17.30
CA ALA A 63 6.85 -23.27 16.69
C ALA A 63 6.80 -24.27 15.53
N LEU A 64 7.74 -24.19 14.59
CA LEU A 64 7.84 -25.11 13.47
C LEU A 64 8.07 -26.55 13.96
N GLY A 65 8.93 -26.74 14.96
CA GLY A 65 9.19 -28.04 15.55
C GLY A 65 7.92 -28.70 16.09
N ARG A 66 7.08 -27.94 16.82
CA ARG A 66 5.78 -28.44 17.30
C ARG A 66 4.83 -28.76 16.17
N LEU A 67 4.76 -27.89 15.15
CA LEU A 67 3.83 -28.04 14.04
C LEU A 67 4.18 -29.24 13.14
N ARG A 68 5.47 -29.46 12.86
CA ARG A 68 5.99 -30.59 12.06
C ARG A 68 5.70 -31.97 12.67
N THR A 69 5.41 -32.05 13.96
CA THR A 69 5.00 -33.32 14.59
C THR A 69 3.55 -33.71 14.28
N ARG A 70 2.73 -32.75 13.85
CA ARG A 70 1.28 -32.93 13.66
C ARG A 70 0.89 -32.96 12.20
N LEU A 71 1.53 -32.14 11.39
CA LEU A 71 1.22 -31.98 9.97
C LEU A 71 2.49 -32.02 9.12
N PRO A 72 2.40 -32.53 7.88
CA PRO A 72 3.40 -32.25 6.86
C PRO A 72 3.52 -30.73 6.70
N THR A 73 4.75 -30.20 6.70
CA THR A 73 4.98 -28.75 6.69
C THR A 73 5.91 -28.36 5.54
N VAL A 74 5.46 -27.40 4.73
CA VAL A 74 6.27 -26.70 3.72
C VAL A 74 6.63 -25.33 4.26
N LEU A 75 7.89 -24.91 4.11
CA LEU A 75 8.30 -23.55 4.45
C LEU A 75 8.26 -22.65 3.23
N ALA A 76 7.63 -21.50 3.42
CA ALA A 76 7.59 -20.42 2.44
C ALA A 76 8.16 -19.15 3.07
N ALA A 77 8.70 -18.24 2.27
CA ALA A 77 9.08 -16.92 2.76
C ALA A 77 8.59 -15.82 1.83
N THR A 78 8.08 -14.74 2.41
CA THR A 78 7.58 -13.57 1.67
C THR A 78 8.55 -12.40 1.69
N GLY A 79 8.54 -11.57 0.64
CA GLY A 79 9.30 -10.31 0.59
C GLY A 79 10.74 -10.42 0.11
N ALA A 80 11.18 -11.59 -0.37
CA ALA A 80 12.54 -11.80 -0.86
C ALA A 80 12.97 -10.93 -2.05
N ASP A 81 12.05 -10.37 -2.84
CA ASP A 81 12.32 -9.45 -3.94
C ASP A 81 12.45 -7.99 -3.48
N VAL A 82 11.96 -7.68 -2.28
CA VAL A 82 12.02 -6.35 -1.66
C VAL A 82 13.38 -6.12 -1.00
N TYR A 83 13.98 -7.17 -0.42
CA TYR A 83 15.18 -7.05 0.40
C TYR A 83 16.44 -7.56 -0.32
N PRO A 84 17.48 -6.73 -0.47
CA PRO A 84 18.70 -7.12 -1.20
C PRO A 84 19.46 -8.28 -0.52
N ASP A 85 19.33 -8.40 0.81
CA ASP A 85 20.00 -9.46 1.59
C ASP A 85 19.13 -10.71 1.79
N ALA A 86 17.95 -10.78 1.18
CA ALA A 86 16.98 -11.84 1.39
C ALA A 86 17.56 -13.23 1.13
N GLU A 87 18.37 -13.40 0.08
CA GLU A 87 18.97 -14.70 -0.26
C GLU A 87 19.83 -15.25 0.90
N ALA A 88 20.65 -14.40 1.50
CA ALA A 88 21.49 -14.78 2.63
C ALA A 88 20.65 -15.09 3.89
N VAL A 89 19.61 -14.30 4.14
CA VAL A 89 18.67 -14.48 5.27
C VAL A 89 17.88 -15.79 5.13
N LEU A 90 17.39 -16.10 3.94
CA LEU A 90 16.68 -17.34 3.65
C LEU A 90 17.60 -18.55 3.74
N ALA A 91 18.84 -18.44 3.26
CA ALA A 91 19.83 -19.50 3.40
C ALA A 91 20.15 -19.78 4.88
N GLU A 92 20.23 -18.75 5.72
CA GLU A 92 20.40 -18.91 7.17
C GLU A 92 19.18 -19.56 7.82
N SER A 93 17.97 -19.10 7.47
CA SER A 93 16.72 -19.67 7.98
C SER A 93 16.56 -21.14 7.58
N ALA A 94 16.92 -21.49 6.34
CA ALA A 94 16.90 -22.85 5.83
C ALA A 94 17.88 -23.77 6.59
N ARG A 95 19.10 -23.29 6.84
CA ARG A 95 20.09 -24.02 7.65
C ARG A 95 19.59 -24.22 9.07
N ARG A 96 19.04 -23.17 9.67
CA ARG A 96 18.61 -23.17 11.08
C ARG A 96 17.40 -24.08 11.32
N LEU A 97 16.43 -24.04 10.43
CA LEU A 97 15.20 -24.83 10.52
C LEU A 97 15.31 -26.22 9.91
N ASP A 98 16.48 -26.55 9.35
CA ASP A 98 16.77 -27.82 8.66
C ASP A 98 15.67 -28.12 7.62
N ALA A 99 15.47 -27.16 6.70
CA ALA A 99 14.38 -27.17 5.75
C ALA A 99 14.67 -26.33 4.52
N GLU A 100 14.16 -26.76 3.38
CA GLU A 100 14.10 -25.91 2.19
C GLU A 100 13.01 -24.85 2.35
N VAL A 101 13.32 -23.60 2.00
CA VAL A 101 12.41 -22.46 2.09
C VAL A 101 12.07 -21.97 0.68
N VAL A 102 10.80 -22.06 0.31
CA VAL A 102 10.31 -21.57 -0.99
C VAL A 102 10.09 -20.06 -0.91
N SER A 103 10.78 -19.29 -1.75
CA SER A 103 10.52 -17.86 -1.88
C SER A 103 9.20 -17.61 -2.61
N VAL A 104 8.31 -16.80 -2.03
CA VAL A 104 6.94 -16.58 -2.51
C VAL A 104 6.63 -15.10 -2.47
N GLN A 105 6.13 -14.57 -3.59
CA GLN A 105 5.69 -13.19 -3.72
C GLN A 105 4.18 -13.15 -3.97
N PRO A 106 3.38 -12.91 -2.92
CA PRO A 106 1.93 -12.94 -3.06
C PRO A 106 1.40 -11.81 -3.94
N ASP A 107 2.11 -10.68 -4.07
CA ASP A 107 1.67 -9.55 -4.90
C ASP A 107 1.89 -9.81 -6.40
N SER A 108 3.12 -10.18 -6.77
CA SER A 108 3.50 -10.48 -8.15
C SER A 108 3.07 -11.89 -8.60
N GLY A 109 2.72 -12.77 -7.65
CA GLY A 109 2.47 -14.19 -7.90
C GLY A 109 3.75 -15.04 -8.06
N GLY A 110 4.93 -14.43 -7.94
CA GLY A 110 6.21 -15.14 -8.03
C GLY A 110 6.30 -16.28 -7.00
N GLY A 111 6.85 -17.42 -7.39
CA GLY A 111 7.07 -18.56 -6.48
C GLY A 111 5.81 -19.32 -6.02
N ILE A 112 4.60 -18.86 -6.35
CA ILE A 112 3.36 -19.56 -5.97
C ILE A 112 3.25 -20.95 -6.62
N GLU A 113 3.67 -21.11 -7.88
CA GLU A 113 3.67 -22.43 -8.52
C GLU A 113 4.71 -23.37 -7.91
N ALA A 114 5.88 -22.86 -7.53
CA ALA A 114 6.88 -23.63 -6.81
C ALA A 114 6.35 -24.06 -5.44
N LEU A 115 5.61 -23.18 -4.75
CA LEU A 115 4.93 -23.52 -3.50
C LEU A 115 3.86 -24.61 -3.70
N ARG A 116 3.06 -24.53 -4.78
CA ARG A 116 2.09 -25.59 -5.10
C ARG A 116 2.77 -26.93 -5.39
N ALA A 117 3.86 -26.92 -6.15
CA ALA A 117 4.63 -28.13 -6.42
C ALA A 117 5.23 -28.74 -5.12
N ALA A 118 5.71 -27.90 -4.20
CA ALA A 118 6.17 -28.33 -2.89
C ALA A 118 5.04 -28.88 -2.01
N LEU A 119 3.82 -28.35 -2.16
CA LEU A 119 2.63 -28.87 -1.47
C LEU A 119 2.17 -30.23 -1.99
N GLU A 120 2.45 -30.59 -3.24
CA GLU A 120 2.15 -31.93 -3.78
C GLU A 120 3.03 -33.02 -3.15
N HIS A 121 4.24 -32.66 -2.70
CA HIS A 121 5.22 -33.56 -2.10
C HIS A 121 5.75 -32.98 -0.78
N PRO A 122 4.88 -32.80 0.24
CA PRO A 122 5.29 -32.14 1.46
C PRO A 122 6.28 -33.03 2.22
N ALA A 123 7.24 -32.40 2.90
CA ALA A 123 8.14 -33.12 3.80
C ALA A 123 7.31 -33.92 4.82
N SER A 124 7.60 -35.21 4.92
CA SER A 124 6.89 -36.09 5.85
C SER A 124 7.04 -35.58 7.29
N PRO A 125 6.02 -35.79 8.15
CA PRO A 125 6.12 -35.45 9.57
C PRO A 125 7.38 -36.08 10.15
N SER A 126 8.28 -35.24 10.69
CA SER A 126 9.55 -35.73 11.22
C SER A 126 9.33 -36.24 12.65
N PRO A 127 9.84 -37.42 13.03
CA PRO A 127 9.75 -37.90 14.40
C PRO A 127 10.38 -36.86 15.33
N ALA A 128 9.74 -36.61 16.47
CA ALA A 128 10.18 -35.61 17.43
C ALA A 128 11.67 -35.82 17.77
N ARG A 129 12.54 -34.94 17.25
CA ARG A 129 13.92 -34.84 17.72
C ARG A 129 13.81 -34.55 19.23
N PRO A 130 14.53 -35.26 20.11
CA PRO A 130 14.49 -34.95 21.54
C PRO A 130 14.80 -33.47 21.66
N ALA A 131 13.80 -32.72 22.14
CA ALA A 131 13.93 -31.28 22.29
C ALA A 131 15.22 -31.04 23.09
N PRO A 132 16.08 -30.09 22.69
CA PRO A 132 17.09 -29.60 23.61
C PRO A 132 16.36 -29.32 24.94
N ALA A 133 16.96 -29.76 26.06
CA ALA A 133 16.36 -29.62 27.39
C ALA A 133 15.73 -28.23 27.48
N PRO A 134 14.46 -28.11 27.92
CA PRO A 134 13.71 -26.87 27.83
C PRO A 134 14.62 -25.76 28.35
N SER A 135 15.03 -24.89 27.43
CA SER A 135 15.71 -23.67 27.81
C SER A 135 14.86 -23.05 28.91
N PRO A 136 15.45 -22.59 30.03
CA PRO A 136 14.66 -21.89 31.04
C PRO A 136 13.79 -20.88 30.30
N PRO A 137 12.48 -20.78 30.65
CA PRO A 137 11.58 -19.89 29.93
C PRO A 137 12.30 -18.55 29.78
N PRO A 138 12.41 -18.03 28.55
CA PRO A 138 13.16 -16.81 28.30
C PRO A 138 12.74 -15.82 29.37
N GLY A 139 13.72 -15.25 30.08
CA GLY A 139 13.39 -14.29 31.12
C GLY A 139 12.46 -13.24 30.53
N PRO A 140 11.50 -12.68 31.29
CA PRO A 140 10.47 -11.80 30.75
C PRO A 140 11.06 -10.60 29.98
N ALA A 141 12.33 -10.25 30.20
CA ALA A 141 13.08 -9.26 29.43
C ALA A 141 13.44 -9.71 28.01
N LEU A 142 13.85 -10.97 27.81
CA LEU A 142 14.18 -11.53 26.50
C LEU A 142 12.89 -11.66 25.66
N GLU A 143 11.83 -12.21 26.25
CA GLU A 143 10.53 -12.34 25.58
C GLU A 143 9.93 -10.97 25.20
N ARG A 144 10.16 -9.93 26.01
CA ARG A 144 9.82 -8.54 25.66
C ARG A 144 10.69 -7.99 24.52
N ALA A 145 12.00 -8.29 24.54
CA ALA A 145 12.91 -7.86 23.49
C ALA A 145 12.52 -8.47 22.14
N ASP A 146 12.19 -9.77 22.11
CA ASP A 146 11.76 -10.49 20.92
C ASP A 146 10.44 -9.94 20.38
N ARG A 147 9.43 -9.73 21.24
CA ARG A 147 8.16 -9.08 20.85
C ARG A 147 8.36 -7.66 20.30
N SER A 148 9.30 -6.90 20.86
CA SER A 148 9.62 -5.55 20.39
C SER A 148 10.37 -5.56 19.04
N ALA A 149 11.21 -6.58 18.80
CA ALA A 149 11.89 -6.76 17.54
C ALA A 149 10.90 -7.15 16.44
N TYR A 150 10.02 -8.11 16.73
CA TYR A 150 8.91 -8.53 15.87
C TYR A 150 7.97 -7.38 15.51
N LEU A 151 7.59 -6.54 16.49
CA LEU A 151 6.75 -5.37 16.24
C LEU A 151 7.45 -4.39 15.27
N ARG A 152 8.73 -4.11 15.49
CA ARG A 152 9.51 -3.18 14.65
C ARG A 152 9.64 -3.65 13.21
N SER A 153 9.97 -4.93 12.99
CA SER A 153 10.05 -5.49 11.63
C SER A 153 8.69 -5.46 10.94
N THR A 154 7.62 -5.79 11.66
CA THR A 154 6.24 -5.75 11.15
C THR A 154 5.81 -4.33 10.78
N VAL A 155 6.09 -3.34 11.64
CA VAL A 155 5.80 -1.92 11.35
C VAL A 155 6.60 -1.42 10.15
N ALA A 156 7.88 -1.81 10.02
CA ALA A 156 8.70 -1.45 8.87
C ALA A 156 8.13 -2.01 7.54
N ARG A 157 7.66 -3.25 7.53
CA ARG A 157 7.00 -3.87 6.36
C ARG A 157 5.67 -3.22 6.03
N MET A 158 4.83 -3.02 7.05
CA MET A 158 3.56 -2.31 6.89
C MET A 158 3.78 -0.91 6.31
N ARG A 159 4.83 -0.19 6.77
CA ARG A 159 5.20 1.10 6.19
C ARG A 159 5.52 0.98 4.69
N ALA A 160 6.35 0.01 4.31
CA ALA A 160 6.70 -0.20 2.90
C ALA A 160 5.47 -0.53 2.04
N ALA A 161 4.61 -1.45 2.51
CA ALA A 161 3.38 -1.85 1.83
C ALA A 161 2.39 -0.67 1.70
N LEU A 162 2.20 0.13 2.75
CA LEU A 162 1.31 1.28 2.73
C LEU A 162 1.84 2.43 1.86
N LEU A 163 3.17 2.61 1.78
CA LEU A 163 3.78 3.56 0.84
C LEU A 163 3.62 3.11 -0.61
N ALA A 164 3.71 1.80 -0.89
CA ALA A 164 3.43 1.25 -2.22
C ALA A 164 1.94 1.41 -2.58
N ALA A 165 1.05 1.03 -1.67
CA ALA A 165 -0.40 1.15 -1.85
C ALA A 165 -0.86 2.61 -2.00
N SER A 166 -0.26 3.55 -1.26
CA SER A 166 -0.53 4.97 -1.44
C SER A 166 -0.05 5.43 -2.82
N ALA A 167 1.17 5.09 -3.23
CA ALA A 167 1.72 5.45 -4.54
C ALA A 167 0.82 4.97 -5.68
N ASP A 168 0.37 3.72 -5.64
CA ASP A 168 -0.51 3.15 -6.66
C ASP A 168 -1.92 3.75 -6.61
N GLY A 169 -2.44 3.99 -5.40
CA GLY A 169 -3.72 4.66 -5.19
C GLY A 169 -3.74 6.07 -5.78
N PHE A 170 -2.66 6.85 -5.62
CA PHE A 170 -2.53 8.17 -6.24
C PHE A 170 -2.33 8.09 -7.76
N ARG A 171 -1.51 7.15 -8.25
CA ARG A 171 -1.24 6.96 -9.70
C ARG A 171 -2.46 6.55 -10.51
N ARG A 172 -3.17 5.49 -10.12
CA ARG A 172 -4.40 5.02 -10.82
C ARG A 172 -5.39 6.15 -11.00
N GLN A 173 -5.41 7.01 -10.00
CA GLN A 173 -6.33 8.09 -9.93
C GLN A 173 -5.89 9.13 -10.96
N GLU A 174 -4.61 9.56 -11.05
CA GLU A 174 -4.12 10.51 -12.09
C GLU A 174 -4.63 10.18 -13.51
N ASP A 175 -4.79 8.90 -13.84
CA ASP A 175 -5.30 8.43 -15.14
C ASP A 175 -6.82 8.57 -15.32
N GLU A 176 -7.63 8.61 -14.26
CA GLU A 176 -9.08 8.73 -14.32
C GLU A 176 -9.58 10.19 -14.26
N PRO A 177 -10.22 10.69 -15.34
CA PRO A 177 -10.73 12.06 -15.38
C PRO A 177 -12.04 12.20 -14.58
N ALA A 178 -11.94 12.43 -13.27
CA ALA A 178 -13.08 12.74 -12.41
C ALA A 178 -13.23 14.28 -12.20
N PRO A 179 -14.47 14.80 -12.08
CA PRO A 179 -14.71 16.24 -11.95
C PRO A 179 -14.37 16.82 -10.57
N ASP A 180 -14.24 16.00 -9.52
CA ASP A 180 -13.98 16.46 -8.14
C ASP A 180 -12.72 15.80 -7.55
N VAL A 181 -11.62 16.56 -7.56
CA VAL A 181 -10.33 16.16 -6.97
C VAL A 181 -10.43 15.92 -5.46
N ARG A 182 -11.27 16.67 -4.73
CA ARG A 182 -11.34 16.56 -3.27
C ARG A 182 -12.02 15.26 -2.85
N ALA A 183 -13.17 14.92 -3.44
CA ALA A 183 -13.88 13.68 -3.16
C ALA A 183 -12.99 12.46 -3.43
N ARG A 184 -12.29 12.49 -4.56
CA ARG A 184 -11.30 11.51 -5.01
C ARG A 184 -10.15 11.31 -4.01
N LEU A 185 -9.52 12.39 -3.56
CA LEU A 185 -8.43 12.30 -2.58
C LEU A 185 -8.92 11.78 -1.22
N THR A 186 -10.17 12.07 -0.89
CA THR A 186 -10.80 11.59 0.35
C THR A 186 -11.00 10.08 0.33
N GLU A 187 -11.42 9.52 -0.80
CA GLU A 187 -11.60 8.08 -0.97
C GLU A 187 -10.29 7.31 -0.77
N VAL A 188 -9.20 7.77 -1.40
CA VAL A 188 -7.86 7.17 -1.21
C VAL A 188 -7.45 7.19 0.26
N VAL A 189 -7.66 8.31 0.95
CA VAL A 189 -7.29 8.44 2.37
C VAL A 189 -8.14 7.53 3.25
N VAL A 190 -9.45 7.44 3.03
CA VAL A 190 -10.32 6.52 3.79
C VAL A 190 -9.90 5.06 3.56
N GLY A 191 -9.50 4.69 2.34
CA GLY A 191 -8.94 3.38 2.05
C GLY A 191 -7.64 3.11 2.82
N LEU A 192 -6.74 4.10 2.85
CA LEU A 192 -5.47 4.01 3.58
C LEU A 192 -5.69 3.95 5.11
N GLU A 193 -6.60 4.73 5.67
CA GLU A 193 -6.97 4.69 7.10
C GLU A 193 -7.45 3.29 7.50
N ARG A 194 -8.34 2.70 6.69
CA ARG A 194 -8.85 1.34 6.92
C ARG A 194 -7.73 0.30 6.84
N SER A 195 -6.93 0.35 5.78
CA SER A 195 -5.81 -0.58 5.58
C SER A 195 -4.81 -0.47 6.73
N LEU A 196 -4.39 0.73 7.10
CA LEU A 196 -3.49 0.96 8.23
C LEU A 196 -4.06 0.39 9.53
N HIS A 197 -5.34 0.63 9.81
CA HIS A 197 -5.98 0.12 11.03
C HIS A 197 -6.04 -1.41 11.05
N GLU A 198 -6.38 -2.05 9.93
CA GLU A 198 -6.41 -3.51 9.80
C GLU A 198 -5.02 -4.13 10.00
N HIS A 199 -3.98 -3.55 9.38
CA HIS A 199 -2.60 -4.02 9.53
C HIS A 199 -2.10 -3.83 10.97
N LEU A 200 -2.38 -2.68 11.59
CA LEU A 200 -2.05 -2.43 13.01
C LEU A 200 -2.74 -3.44 13.93
N ARG A 201 -4.01 -3.76 13.67
CA ARG A 201 -4.75 -4.75 14.45
C ARG A 201 -4.16 -6.14 14.32
N GLY A 202 -3.72 -6.52 13.12
CA GLY A 202 -2.98 -7.77 12.88
C GLY A 202 -1.65 -7.80 13.63
N ALA A 203 -0.86 -6.72 13.56
CA ALA A 203 0.42 -6.59 14.25
C ALA A 203 0.24 -6.71 15.77
N TYR A 204 -0.71 -5.99 16.36
CA TYR A 204 -1.01 -6.03 17.79
C TYR A 204 -1.40 -7.44 18.23
N ARG A 205 -2.27 -8.13 17.49
CA ARG A 205 -2.65 -9.52 17.80
C ARG A 205 -1.45 -10.47 17.82
N GLY A 206 -0.51 -10.32 16.89
CA GLY A 206 0.74 -11.10 16.88
C GLY A 206 1.66 -10.75 18.05
N THR A 207 1.91 -9.46 18.27
CA THR A 207 2.79 -8.96 19.35
C THR A 207 2.30 -9.35 20.73
N PHE A 208 0.99 -9.31 20.97
CA PHE A 208 0.36 -9.62 22.26
C PHE A 208 -0.27 -11.03 22.30
N ALA A 209 0.15 -11.93 21.41
CA ALA A 209 -0.32 -13.31 21.43
C ALA A 209 -0.08 -13.95 22.80
N GLY A 210 -1.11 -14.61 23.35
CA GLY A 210 -1.10 -15.21 24.69
C GLY A 210 -1.55 -14.28 25.81
N TRP A 211 -1.85 -13.00 25.54
CA TRP A 211 -2.48 -12.12 26.52
C TRP A 211 -3.99 -12.41 26.62
N PRO A 212 -4.59 -12.37 27.82
CA PRO A 212 -6.01 -12.69 28.01
C PRO A 212 -6.95 -11.66 27.36
N ASP A 213 -6.50 -10.41 27.22
CA ASP A 213 -7.20 -9.34 26.51
C ASP A 213 -6.17 -8.51 25.75
N PRO A 214 -5.89 -8.84 24.48
CA PRO A 214 -4.88 -8.15 23.69
C PRO A 214 -5.35 -6.71 23.40
N PRO A 215 -4.50 -5.70 23.61
CA PRO A 215 -4.88 -4.31 23.40
C PRO A 215 -5.22 -4.05 21.93
N GLU A 216 -6.18 -3.16 21.68
CA GLU A 216 -6.47 -2.69 20.33
C GLU A 216 -5.70 -1.40 20.02
N PRO A 217 -5.15 -1.26 18.79
CA PRO A 217 -4.51 -0.03 18.36
C PRO A 217 -5.54 1.09 18.20
N ALA A 218 -5.13 2.32 18.46
CA ALA A 218 -5.96 3.50 18.18
C ALA A 218 -6.33 3.56 16.68
N VAL A 219 -7.52 4.07 16.37
CA VAL A 219 -7.93 4.32 14.99
C VAL A 219 -7.11 5.48 14.44
N PRO A 220 -6.29 5.27 13.39
CA PRO A 220 -5.50 6.32 12.80
C PRO A 220 -6.40 7.30 12.04
N VAL A 221 -6.12 8.59 12.16
CA VAL A 221 -6.82 9.65 11.42
C VAL A 221 -5.79 10.38 10.56
N LEU A 222 -5.96 10.27 9.25
CA LEU A 222 -5.09 10.91 8.26
C LEU A 222 -5.64 12.29 7.87
N PRO A 223 -4.78 13.21 7.38
CA PRO A 223 -5.20 14.56 7.04
C PRO A 223 -6.21 14.52 5.89
N ARG A 224 -7.28 15.31 6.01
CA ARG A 224 -8.28 15.44 4.93
C ARG A 224 -7.75 16.36 3.82
N PRO A 225 -8.11 16.10 2.55
CA PRO A 225 -7.63 16.89 1.43
C PRO A 225 -8.21 18.30 1.43
N ALA A 226 -7.32 19.29 1.45
CA ALA A 226 -7.64 20.70 1.25
C ALA A 226 -6.85 21.22 0.04
N PRO A 227 -7.21 20.80 -1.20
CA PRO A 227 -6.49 21.23 -2.39
C PRO A 227 -6.58 22.76 -2.54
N PRO A 228 -5.51 23.42 -3.02
CA PRO A 228 -5.50 24.86 -3.26
C PRO A 228 -6.60 25.24 -4.25
N GLU A 229 -7.12 26.47 -4.21
CA GLU A 229 -8.19 26.87 -5.14
C GLU A 229 -7.81 26.59 -6.61
N ALA A 230 -8.74 26.00 -7.35
CA ALA A 230 -8.54 25.71 -8.77
C ALA A 230 -8.26 27.00 -9.54
N PRO A 231 -7.36 26.99 -10.55
CA PRO A 231 -7.03 28.18 -11.30
C PRO A 231 -8.29 28.77 -11.93
N ALA A 232 -8.69 29.96 -11.45
CA ALA A 232 -9.81 30.70 -12.00
C ALA A 232 -9.55 31.00 -13.48
N HIS A 233 -10.56 30.83 -14.33
CA HIS A 233 -10.53 31.25 -15.74
C HIS A 233 -10.48 32.78 -15.86
N ARG A 234 -9.36 33.41 -15.47
CA ARG A 234 -9.10 34.81 -15.77
C ARG A 234 -8.62 34.89 -17.21
N ARG A 235 -9.37 35.61 -18.05
CA ARG A 235 -8.93 36.02 -19.40
C ARG A 235 -7.61 36.78 -19.23
N ARG A 236 -6.49 36.21 -19.67
CA ARG A 236 -5.18 36.86 -19.52
C ARG A 236 -5.02 37.94 -20.59
N PRO A 237 -4.37 39.08 -20.30
CA PRO A 237 -4.11 40.12 -21.29
C PRO A 237 -3.22 39.64 -22.45
N GLU A 238 -2.45 38.57 -22.24
CA GLU A 238 -1.70 37.85 -23.28
C GLU A 238 -2.59 37.38 -24.45
N ASP A 239 -3.85 37.06 -24.17
CA ASP A 239 -4.81 36.65 -25.19
C ASP A 239 -5.12 37.76 -26.19
N LEU A 240 -5.06 39.02 -25.76
CA LEU A 240 -5.29 40.18 -26.61
C LEU A 240 -4.11 40.36 -27.57
N ALA A 241 -2.88 40.13 -27.09
CA ALA A 241 -1.68 40.21 -27.92
C ALA A 241 -1.66 39.10 -29.00
N VAL A 242 -2.06 37.87 -28.66
CA VAL A 242 -2.18 36.77 -29.64
C VAL A 242 -3.33 37.01 -30.63
N LEU A 243 -4.43 37.62 -30.20
CA LEU A 243 -5.53 38.00 -31.09
C LEU A 243 -5.10 39.09 -32.08
N ILE A 244 -4.39 40.11 -31.62
CA ILE A 244 -3.86 41.20 -32.46
C ILE A 244 -2.83 40.65 -33.46
N LEU A 245 -1.94 39.75 -33.00
CA LEU A 245 -0.94 39.11 -33.85
C LEU A 245 -1.57 38.13 -34.87
N GLY A 246 -2.62 37.41 -34.48
CA GLY A 246 -3.38 36.55 -35.39
C GLY A 246 -4.15 37.36 -36.45
N ALA A 247 -4.69 38.52 -36.06
CA ALA A 247 -5.35 39.43 -36.98
C ALA A 247 -4.39 40.03 -38.02
N SER A 248 -3.15 40.35 -37.63
CA SER A 248 -2.13 40.87 -38.56
C SER A 248 -1.58 39.79 -39.50
N ALA A 249 -1.42 38.55 -39.03
CA ALA A 249 -1.01 37.42 -39.88
C ALA A 249 -2.11 37.00 -40.88
N GLY A 250 -3.40 37.04 -40.48
CA GLY A 250 -4.54 36.74 -41.35
C GLY A 250 -4.71 37.72 -42.52
N LEU A 251 -4.33 38.98 -42.33
CA LEU A 251 -4.29 40.00 -43.39
C LEU A 251 -3.28 39.68 -44.51
N GLY A 252 -2.17 39.00 -44.19
CA GLY A 252 -1.18 38.58 -45.19
C GLY A 252 -1.64 37.42 -46.07
N ILE A 253 -2.31 36.43 -45.46
CA ILE A 253 -2.82 35.24 -46.16
C ILE A 253 -4.08 35.56 -46.98
N GLY A 254 -4.96 36.42 -46.45
CA GLY A 254 -6.13 36.91 -47.20
C GLY A 254 -5.78 37.62 -48.50
N ARG A 255 -4.59 38.24 -48.56
CA ARG A 255 -4.07 38.89 -49.77
C ARG A 255 -3.51 37.89 -50.79
N ALA A 256 -2.92 36.78 -50.33
CA ALA A 256 -2.41 35.71 -51.20
C ALA A 256 -3.55 34.92 -51.88
N VAL A 257 -4.68 34.73 -51.19
CA VAL A 257 -5.86 34.03 -51.73
C VAL A 257 -6.77 34.94 -52.57
N ALA A 258 -6.62 36.26 -52.48
CA ALA A 258 -7.33 37.22 -53.34
C ALA A 258 -6.76 37.29 -54.77
N ALA A 259 -5.48 36.95 -54.95
CA ALA A 259 -4.79 37.01 -56.25
C ALA A 259 -5.45 36.18 -57.39
N PRO A 260 -5.97 34.96 -57.16
CA PRO A 260 -6.67 34.19 -58.20
C PRO A 260 -8.10 34.70 -58.47
N LEU A 261 -8.72 35.39 -57.51
CA LEU A 261 -10.10 35.91 -57.62
C LEU A 261 -10.19 37.23 -58.40
N GLU A 262 -9.09 37.99 -58.48
CA GLU A 262 -9.01 39.18 -59.34
C GLU A 262 -9.18 38.84 -60.83
N ALA A 263 -8.90 37.60 -61.24
CA ALA A 263 -9.09 37.12 -62.61
C ALA A 263 -10.57 36.96 -63.04
N LEU A 264 -11.53 36.94 -62.10
CA LEU A 264 -12.95 36.64 -62.36
C LEU A 264 -13.89 37.88 -62.43
N GLY A 265 -13.33 39.10 -62.40
CA GLY A 265 -13.96 40.32 -62.93
C GLY A 265 -15.22 40.91 -62.27
N ALA A 266 -16.08 40.11 -61.61
CA ALA A 266 -17.43 40.56 -61.25
C ALA A 266 -17.70 40.74 -59.74
N LEU A 267 -16.80 40.32 -58.85
CA LEU A 267 -17.02 40.37 -57.39
C LEU A 267 -15.90 41.05 -56.60
N ARG A 268 -15.19 42.00 -57.24
CA ARG A 268 -13.96 42.60 -56.69
C ARG A 268 -14.19 43.42 -55.41
N TRP A 269 -15.34 44.07 -55.29
CA TRP A 269 -15.69 44.87 -54.10
C TRP A 269 -16.06 44.01 -52.87
N LEU A 270 -16.52 42.78 -53.08
CA LEU A 270 -16.95 41.87 -52.01
C LEU A 270 -15.86 40.87 -51.59
N ALA A 271 -14.89 40.60 -52.47
CA ALA A 271 -13.80 39.66 -52.21
C ALA A 271 -12.91 40.09 -51.02
N LEU A 272 -12.66 41.40 -50.89
CA LEU A 272 -11.80 41.99 -49.86
C LEU A 272 -12.40 41.87 -48.43
N PRO A 273 -13.67 42.22 -48.18
CA PRO A 273 -14.29 42.01 -46.87
C PRO A 273 -14.54 40.53 -46.54
N ILE A 274 -14.83 39.69 -47.54
CA ILE A 274 -15.04 38.24 -47.32
C ILE A 274 -13.74 37.56 -46.91
N SER A 275 -12.60 37.87 -47.56
CA SER A 275 -11.32 37.28 -47.17
C SER A 275 -10.89 37.70 -45.76
N LEU A 276 -11.17 38.97 -45.39
CA LEU A 276 -10.92 39.48 -44.05
C LEU A 276 -11.78 38.77 -42.99
N ALA A 277 -13.08 38.57 -43.28
CA ALA A 277 -14.00 37.88 -42.40
C ALA A 277 -13.61 36.40 -42.19
N VAL A 278 -13.19 35.72 -43.26
CA VAL A 278 -12.73 34.32 -43.20
C VAL A 278 -11.41 34.22 -42.42
N GLY A 279 -10.45 35.12 -42.65
CA GLY A 279 -9.20 35.17 -41.88
C GLY A 279 -9.43 35.40 -40.38
N LEU A 280 -10.36 36.32 -40.05
CA LEU A 280 -10.74 36.61 -38.67
C LEU A 280 -11.45 35.42 -38.01
N ALA A 281 -12.38 34.78 -38.72
CA ALA A 281 -13.09 33.61 -38.22
C ALA A 281 -12.15 32.43 -37.96
N ALA A 282 -11.19 32.17 -38.85
CA ALA A 282 -10.17 31.14 -38.68
C ALA A 282 -9.25 31.44 -37.48
N ALA A 283 -8.82 32.69 -37.31
CA ALA A 283 -8.01 33.11 -36.16
C ALA A 283 -8.76 32.95 -34.84
N VAL A 284 -10.04 33.37 -34.77
CA VAL A 284 -10.91 33.19 -33.60
C VAL A 284 -11.13 31.71 -33.28
N TRP A 285 -11.28 30.87 -34.31
CA TRP A 285 -11.45 29.43 -34.14
C TRP A 285 -10.17 28.77 -33.59
N LEU A 286 -9.01 29.05 -34.15
CA LEU A 286 -7.71 28.57 -33.66
C LEU A 286 -7.46 29.01 -32.21
N LEU A 287 -7.79 30.26 -31.87
CA LEU A 287 -7.67 30.77 -30.50
C LEU A 287 -8.62 30.03 -29.55
N ARG A 288 -9.85 29.72 -29.98
CA ARG A 288 -10.78 28.90 -29.20
C ARG A 288 -10.29 27.48 -28.98
N VAL A 289 -9.73 26.84 -30.00
CA VAL A 289 -9.17 25.48 -29.90
C VAL A 289 -7.96 25.47 -28.96
N ARG A 290 -7.05 26.44 -29.11
CA ARG A 290 -5.85 26.57 -28.26
C ARG A 290 -6.18 26.92 -26.81
N ARG A 291 -7.17 27.78 -26.55
CA ARG A 291 -7.65 28.08 -25.19
C ARG A 291 -8.25 26.86 -24.50
N ARG A 292 -8.96 26.02 -25.24
CA ARG A 292 -9.53 24.78 -24.69
C ARG A 292 -8.44 23.77 -24.37
N SER A 293 -7.34 23.71 -25.13
CA SER A 293 -6.22 22.82 -24.83
C SER A 293 -5.37 23.32 -23.66
N THR A 294 -5.06 24.62 -23.59
CA THR A 294 -4.30 25.20 -22.47
C THR A 294 -5.06 25.12 -21.16
N ALA A 295 -6.36 25.46 -21.16
CA ALA A 295 -7.21 25.33 -19.97
C ALA A 295 -7.28 23.89 -19.44
N ARG A 296 -7.19 22.88 -20.31
CA ARG A 296 -7.14 21.47 -19.90
C ARG A 296 -5.77 21.11 -19.33
N ALA A 297 -4.69 21.57 -19.95
CA ALA A 297 -3.33 21.36 -19.45
C ALA A 297 -3.12 22.03 -18.08
N ASP A 298 -3.55 23.27 -17.91
CA ASP A 298 -3.43 24.01 -16.64
C ASP A 298 -4.20 23.33 -15.50
N ARG A 299 -5.39 22.80 -15.79
CA ARG A 299 -6.20 22.06 -14.80
C ARG A 299 -5.57 20.72 -14.43
N ARG A 300 -4.98 20.00 -15.39
CA ARG A 300 -4.24 18.75 -15.13
C ARG A 300 -3.03 19.03 -14.25
N ASN A 301 -2.20 19.98 -14.66
CA ASN A 301 -1.01 20.37 -13.90
C ASN A 301 -1.35 20.82 -12.46
N TRP A 302 -2.47 21.54 -12.27
CA TRP A 302 -2.95 21.90 -10.92
C TRP A 302 -3.39 20.68 -10.12
N ALA A 303 -4.14 19.75 -10.74
CA ALA A 303 -4.60 18.54 -10.07
C ALA A 303 -3.41 17.64 -9.67
N ASP A 304 -2.42 17.50 -10.54
CA ASP A 304 -1.19 16.72 -10.29
C ASP A 304 -0.38 17.35 -9.15
N ALA A 305 -0.21 18.68 -9.15
CA ALA A 305 0.47 19.39 -8.08
C ALA A 305 -0.29 19.29 -6.73
N ALA A 306 -1.61 19.35 -6.75
CA ALA A 306 -2.45 19.19 -5.57
C ALA A 306 -2.39 17.75 -5.02
N ALA A 307 -2.40 16.74 -5.90
CA ALA A 307 -2.26 15.34 -5.52
C ALA A 307 -0.88 15.03 -4.95
N ALA A 308 0.20 15.50 -5.59
CA ALA A 308 1.57 15.28 -5.13
C ALA A 308 1.84 15.91 -3.75
N SER A 309 1.42 17.17 -3.54
CA SER A 309 1.57 17.84 -2.24
C SER A 309 0.76 17.17 -1.14
N PHE A 310 -0.45 16.70 -1.45
CA PHE A 310 -1.28 16.00 -0.50
C PHE A 310 -0.73 14.60 -0.16
N ARG A 311 -0.24 13.87 -1.16
CA ARG A 311 0.43 12.57 -0.99
C ARG A 311 1.59 12.69 0.00
N GLN A 312 2.47 13.66 -0.18
CA GLN A 312 3.60 13.87 0.72
C GLN A 312 3.16 14.10 2.18
N ARG A 313 2.06 14.85 2.38
CA ARG A 313 1.49 15.07 3.71
C ARG A 313 0.91 13.78 4.30
N VAL A 314 0.21 12.98 3.49
CA VAL A 314 -0.32 11.68 3.91
C VAL A 314 0.80 10.72 4.29
N GLU A 315 1.87 10.63 3.49
CA GLU A 315 3.02 9.76 3.78
C GLU A 315 3.75 10.17 5.08
N PHE A 316 3.84 11.47 5.36
CA PHE A 316 4.40 11.97 6.61
C PHE A 316 3.54 11.57 7.84
N GLU A 317 2.23 11.81 7.77
CA GLU A 317 1.29 11.49 8.86
C GLU A 317 1.14 9.97 9.06
N LEU A 318 1.20 9.21 7.98
CA LEU A 318 1.27 7.74 8.02
C LEU A 318 2.49 7.27 8.82
N ALA A 319 3.68 7.82 8.52
CA ALA A 319 4.89 7.48 9.26
C ALA A 319 4.79 7.88 10.74
N ALA A 320 4.21 9.04 11.04
CA ALA A 320 3.97 9.49 12.41
C ALA A 320 3.00 8.58 13.17
N ALA A 321 1.89 8.17 12.54
CA ALA A 321 0.91 7.25 13.12
C ALA A 321 1.53 5.88 13.45
N LEU A 322 2.39 5.37 12.56
CA LEU A 322 3.10 4.12 12.77
C LEU A 322 4.08 4.18 13.95
N VAL A 323 4.85 5.26 14.05
CA VAL A 323 5.77 5.48 15.20
C VAL A 323 4.97 5.61 16.50
N ALA A 324 3.84 6.32 16.48
CA ALA A 324 2.98 6.44 17.65
C ALA A 324 2.40 5.09 18.08
N ALA A 325 1.97 4.26 17.14
CA ALA A 325 1.46 2.92 17.42
C ALA A 325 2.55 1.97 17.93
N GLU A 326 3.78 2.08 17.41
CA GLU A 326 4.93 1.33 17.91
C GLU A 326 5.26 1.73 19.36
N ALA A 327 5.30 3.03 19.64
CA ALA A 327 5.56 3.55 20.99
C ALA A 327 4.48 3.13 22.00
N ASP A 328 3.20 3.16 21.60
CA ASP A 328 2.09 2.67 22.44
C ASP A 328 2.25 1.18 22.76
N ALA A 329 2.52 0.36 21.74
CA ALA A 329 2.70 -1.08 21.94
C ALA A 329 3.95 -1.38 22.80
N ALA A 330 5.07 -0.70 22.58
CA ALA A 330 6.27 -0.84 23.40
C ALA A 330 6.01 -0.47 24.87
N LEU A 331 5.24 0.60 25.11
CA LEU A 331 4.84 1.03 26.45
C LEU A 331 3.95 -0.01 27.14
N ARG A 332 2.98 -0.58 26.42
CA ARG A 332 2.12 -1.67 26.93
C ARG A 332 2.93 -2.93 27.23
N LEU A 333 3.84 -3.33 26.33
CA LEU A 333 4.76 -4.44 26.57
C LEU A 333 5.62 -4.23 27.82
N ALA A 334 6.03 -2.99 28.09
CA ALA A 334 6.79 -2.65 29.30
C ALA A 334 5.96 -2.78 30.59
N ARG A 335 4.66 -2.46 30.54
CA ARG A 335 3.74 -2.60 31.68
C ARG A 335 3.33 -4.05 31.96
N GLY A 336 3.25 -4.88 30.91
CA GLY A 336 2.82 -6.26 31.00
C GLY A 336 1.28 -6.44 31.04
N PRO A 337 0.80 -7.70 31.05
CA PRO A 337 -0.63 -7.99 31.00
C PRO A 337 -1.33 -7.63 32.32
N GLY A 338 -2.39 -6.80 32.26
CA GLY A 338 -3.32 -6.58 33.37
C GLY A 338 -3.35 -5.19 34.02
N THR A 339 -2.47 -4.25 33.63
CA THR A 339 -2.42 -2.91 34.25
C THR A 339 -3.44 -1.91 33.70
N ASP A 340 -4.11 -2.21 32.57
CA ASP A 340 -5.03 -1.26 31.92
C ASP A 340 -6.44 -1.21 32.56
N ARG A 341 -6.75 -2.08 33.55
CA ARG A 341 -8.08 -2.15 34.19
C ARG A 341 -8.43 -0.96 35.09
N GLU A 342 -7.47 -0.16 35.55
CA GLU A 342 -7.73 0.87 36.58
C GLU A 342 -7.92 2.30 36.03
N ALA A 343 -7.61 2.55 34.75
CA ALA A 343 -7.70 3.92 34.19
C ALA A 343 -9.12 4.34 33.79
N GLY A 344 -10.09 3.41 33.75
CA GLY A 344 -11.48 3.69 33.36
C GLY A 344 -12.47 3.87 34.51
N ALA A 345 -12.09 3.62 35.76
CA ALA A 345 -13.02 3.56 36.90
C ALA A 345 -12.90 4.73 37.89
N SER A 346 -11.97 5.66 37.70
CA SER A 346 -11.66 6.71 38.70
C SER A 346 -12.13 8.13 38.33
N ASN A 347 -12.93 8.30 37.27
CA ASN A 347 -13.56 9.59 36.94
C ASN A 347 -14.98 9.76 37.50
N GLU A 348 -15.38 8.92 38.47
CA GLU A 348 -16.47 9.23 39.40
C GLU A 348 -15.88 9.81 40.70
N TYR A 349 -15.50 11.09 40.66
CA TYR A 349 -15.67 11.95 41.84
C TYR A 349 -16.70 13.01 41.44
N GLY A 350 -17.93 12.77 41.90
CA GLY A 350 -19.07 13.67 41.75
C GLY A 350 -18.99 14.90 42.69
N PRO A 351 -20.15 15.53 42.91
CA PRO A 351 -20.51 16.88 42.47
C PRO A 351 -19.92 18.04 43.26
#